data_AF-A0A9J6FT91-F1
#
_entry.id   AF-A0A9J6FT91-F1
#
_cell.length_a   1.000
_cell.length_b   1.000
_cell.length_c   1.000
_cell.angle_alpha   90.00
_cell.angle_beta   90.00
_cell.angle_gamma   90.00
#
_symmetry.space_group_name_H-M   'P 1'
#
loop_
_entity.id
_entity.type
_entity.pdbx_description
1 polymer ?
#
loop_
_entity_poly.entity_id
_entity_poly.type
_entity_poly.pdbx_seq_one_letter_code
_entity_poly.pdbx_strand_id
1 'polypeptide(L)'
;MSLALAVPKPSFLEPLKSTGRSSSLPSLYRRYLSTLRHVKGWYEGDIWSAGDAAAASIGKVRHMHLAISHQLSSRRCPVTGATYLSQLDMAVAQFAFVGLVVLYPRQLGLFVSESDLECVLHFWRCVGYKLGVADVYNLCSDSYQETFRVCLEVQEKVIKPGLVNAWREGVAMSRDIIGAVRVLVVFLSYEGMMAYGARHIGLQFNTKLSLYGWWSYCLIWLTFNLLLRYRAFRTMFNCLLEATIRRGTKRGRYLQKQLESRESEAKVMQFSYANR
;
A
#
# COMPACT_ATOMS: atom_id res chain seq x y z
N MET A 1 -4.88 -0.72 0.20
CA MET A 1 -5.17 -1.19 1.57
C MET A 1 -3.88 -1.39 2.35
N SER A 2 -2.98 -2.19 1.83
CA SER A 2 -1.89 -2.82 2.58
C SER A 2 -0.67 -1.93 2.88
N LEU A 3 -0.29 -0.98 2.01
CA LEU A 3 0.77 0.01 2.35
C LEU A 3 0.37 0.92 3.51
N ALA A 4 -0.91 1.31 3.59
CA ALA A 4 -1.43 2.13 4.69
C ALA A 4 -1.44 1.38 6.05
N LEU A 5 -1.33 0.04 6.04
CA LEU A 5 -1.21 -0.78 7.25
C LEU A 5 0.24 -0.86 7.77
N ALA A 6 1.24 -0.61 6.92
CA ALA A 6 2.66 -0.68 7.30
C ALA A 6 3.23 0.67 7.77
N VAL A 7 2.74 1.78 7.19
CA VAL A 7 3.19 3.16 7.50
C VAL A 7 3.02 3.60 8.97
N PRO A 8 2.05 3.09 9.76
CA PRO A 8 1.94 3.43 11.18
C PRO A 8 3.16 3.06 12.05
N LYS A 9 4.10 2.26 11.55
CA LYS A 9 5.34 1.91 12.25
C LYS A 9 6.43 2.99 12.07
N PRO A 10 7.08 3.46 13.15
CA PRO A 10 8.12 4.49 13.06
C PRO A 10 9.30 4.18 12.11
N SER A 11 9.76 2.93 12.05
CA SER A 11 10.86 2.53 11.14
C SER A 11 10.48 2.60 9.66
N PHE A 12 9.18 2.48 9.33
CA PHE A 12 8.65 2.61 7.98
C PHE A 12 8.41 4.05 7.57
N LEU A 13 8.08 4.89 8.55
CA LEU A 13 7.72 6.29 8.32
C LEU A 13 8.94 7.14 7.91
N GLU A 14 10.07 6.98 8.60
CA GLU A 14 11.24 7.84 8.38
C GLU A 14 11.81 7.76 6.95
N PRO A 15 11.99 6.56 6.32
CA PRO A 15 12.40 6.48 4.93
C PRO A 15 11.47 7.21 3.96
N LEU A 16 10.16 7.29 4.27
CA LEU A 16 9.21 8.03 3.45
C LEU A 16 9.34 9.54 3.68
N LYS A 17 9.56 9.98 4.92
CA LYS A 17 9.74 11.40 5.27
C LYS A 17 11.05 11.97 4.73
N SER A 18 12.15 11.23 4.86
CA SER A 18 13.51 11.68 4.50
C SER A 18 13.68 12.05 3.03
N THR A 19 12.84 11.50 2.16
CA THR A 19 12.84 11.82 0.72
C THR A 19 12.26 13.19 0.38
N GLY A 20 11.58 13.86 1.32
CA GLY A 20 10.88 15.14 1.09
C GLY A 20 9.66 15.04 0.16
N ARG A 21 9.23 13.84 -0.24
CA ARG A 21 8.14 13.60 -1.21
C ARG A 21 6.89 12.98 -0.58
N SER A 22 6.62 13.31 0.68
CA SER A 22 5.52 12.75 1.48
C SER A 22 4.90 13.77 2.45
N SER A 23 5.13 15.07 2.23
CA SER A 23 4.76 16.14 3.17
C SER A 23 3.40 16.80 2.87
N SER A 24 2.74 16.41 1.77
CA SER A 24 1.48 17.02 1.33
C SER A 24 0.64 16.05 0.51
N LEU A 25 -0.67 16.29 0.42
CA LEU A 25 -1.58 15.45 -0.41
C LEU A 25 -1.13 15.33 -1.88
N PRO A 26 -0.68 16.40 -2.57
CA PRO A 26 -0.20 16.31 -3.96
C PRO A 26 1.07 15.48 -4.10
N SER A 27 2.02 15.61 -3.15
CA SER A 27 3.27 14.85 -3.18
C SER A 27 3.02 13.35 -2.91
N LEU A 28 2.13 13.04 -1.96
CA LEU A 28 1.64 11.68 -1.72
C LEU A 28 0.91 11.13 -2.95
N TYR A 29 0.00 11.89 -3.57
CA TYR A 29 -0.67 11.47 -4.79
C TYR A 29 0.33 11.08 -5.89
N ARG A 30 1.33 11.94 -6.14
CA ARG A 30 2.38 11.68 -7.13
C ARG A 30 3.17 10.42 -6.78
N ARG A 31 3.56 10.24 -5.51
CA ARG A 31 4.28 9.06 -5.04
C ARG A 31 3.49 7.79 -5.28
N TYR A 32 2.26 7.71 -4.76
CA TYR A 32 1.49 6.48 -4.81
C TYR A 32 0.96 6.16 -6.21
N LEU A 33 0.71 7.17 -7.06
CA LEU A 33 0.48 6.95 -8.49
C LEU A 33 1.75 6.39 -9.18
N SER A 34 2.94 6.88 -8.82
CA SER A 34 4.21 6.32 -9.32
C SER A 34 4.38 4.86 -8.89
N THR A 35 4.16 4.55 -7.61
CA THR A 35 4.23 3.18 -7.09
C THR A 35 3.26 2.25 -7.83
N LEU A 36 2.00 2.67 -8.00
CA LEU A 36 1.00 1.91 -8.73
C LEU A 36 1.43 1.62 -10.18
N ARG A 37 2.02 2.61 -10.86
CA ARG A 37 2.55 2.44 -12.22
C ARG A 37 3.73 1.48 -12.27
N HIS A 38 4.64 1.53 -11.31
CA HIS A 38 5.77 0.59 -11.23
C HIS A 38 5.27 -0.84 -11.08
N VAL A 39 4.42 -1.09 -10.08
CA VAL A 39 3.88 -2.43 -9.79
C VAL A 39 3.07 -2.96 -10.96
N LYS A 40 2.18 -2.14 -11.54
CA LYS A 40 1.42 -2.52 -12.74
C LYS A 40 2.36 -2.87 -13.91
N GLY A 41 3.39 -2.06 -14.13
CA GLY A 41 4.38 -2.33 -15.18
C GLY A 41 5.15 -3.63 -14.96
N TRP A 42 5.41 -4.03 -13.71
CA TRP A 42 6.04 -5.32 -13.41
C TRP A 42 5.13 -6.51 -13.72
N TYR A 43 3.81 -6.36 -13.54
CA TYR A 43 2.85 -7.40 -13.92
C TYR A 43 2.65 -7.55 -15.43
N GLU A 44 2.90 -6.49 -16.20
CA GLU A 44 2.59 -6.43 -17.64
C GLU A 44 3.81 -6.58 -18.55
N GLY A 45 5.02 -6.57 -17.99
CA GLY A 45 6.27 -6.69 -18.74
C GLY A 45 7.21 -7.71 -18.09
N ASP A 46 8.39 -7.86 -18.69
CA ASP A 46 9.40 -8.79 -18.22
C ASP A 46 10.47 -8.09 -17.35
N ILE A 47 10.54 -8.44 -16.06
CA ILE A 47 11.52 -7.88 -15.12
C ILE A 47 12.95 -8.45 -15.29
N TRP A 48 13.12 -9.46 -16.14
CA TRP A 48 14.40 -10.12 -16.43
C TRP A 48 15.02 -9.65 -17.75
N SER A 49 14.20 -9.26 -18.72
CA SER A 49 14.68 -8.77 -20.02
C SER A 49 15.23 -7.34 -19.93
N ALA A 50 16.53 -7.16 -20.17
CA ALA A 50 17.22 -5.87 -20.05
C ALA A 50 16.64 -4.75 -20.94
N GLY A 51 15.98 -5.10 -22.04
CA GLY A 51 15.32 -4.15 -22.94
C GLY A 51 13.89 -3.77 -22.54
N ASP A 52 13.31 -4.44 -21.55
CA ASP A 52 11.93 -4.21 -21.12
C ASP A 52 11.82 -3.05 -20.13
N ALA A 53 10.75 -2.26 -20.25
CA ALA A 53 10.45 -1.17 -19.35
C ALA A 53 10.24 -1.64 -17.89
N ALA A 54 9.76 -2.87 -17.68
CA ALA A 54 9.60 -3.49 -16.37
C ALA A 54 10.94 -3.73 -15.68
N ALA A 55 11.95 -4.24 -16.40
CA ALA A 55 13.32 -4.43 -15.89
C ALA A 55 13.97 -3.09 -15.52
N ALA A 56 13.86 -2.06 -16.37
CA ALA A 56 14.35 -0.72 -16.07
C ALA A 56 13.62 -0.12 -14.84
N SER A 57 12.31 -0.33 -14.76
CA SER A 57 11.45 0.12 -13.66
C SER A 57 11.85 -0.49 -12.31
N ILE A 58 11.99 -1.82 -12.23
CA ILE A 58 12.35 -2.51 -10.98
C ILE A 58 13.79 -2.17 -10.56
N GLY A 59 14.71 -2.07 -11.53
CA GLY A 59 16.09 -1.62 -11.29
C GLY A 59 16.12 -0.20 -10.70
N LYS A 60 15.33 0.73 -11.25
CA LYS A 60 15.21 2.09 -10.70
C LYS A 60 14.70 2.09 -9.26
N VAL A 61 13.70 1.27 -8.94
CA VAL A 61 13.17 1.17 -7.57
C VAL A 61 14.20 0.61 -6.60
N ARG A 62 14.97 -0.42 -6.99
CA ARG A 62 16.09 -0.92 -6.19
C ARG A 62 17.11 0.18 -5.88
N HIS A 63 17.54 0.95 -6.90
CA HIS A 63 18.48 2.05 -6.68
C HIS A 63 17.91 3.11 -5.73
N MET A 64 16.62 3.43 -5.83
CA MET A 64 15.98 4.36 -4.87
C MET A 64 16.01 3.81 -3.44
N HIS A 65 15.70 2.53 -3.23
CA HIS A 65 15.77 1.91 -1.89
C HIS A 65 17.21 1.90 -1.35
N LEU A 66 18.21 1.54 -2.17
CA LEU A 66 19.62 1.57 -1.78
C LEU A 66 20.10 2.97 -1.42
N ALA A 67 19.72 4.00 -2.20
CA ALA A 67 20.10 5.37 -1.93
C ALA A 67 19.57 5.86 -0.57
N ILE A 68 18.29 5.58 -0.25
CA ILE A 68 17.71 5.95 1.04
C ILE A 68 18.29 5.11 2.19
N SER A 69 18.55 3.82 1.96
CA SER A 69 19.20 2.96 2.96
C SER A 69 20.60 3.48 3.30
N HIS A 70 21.39 3.85 2.30
CA HIS A 70 22.72 4.46 2.50
C HIS A 70 22.62 5.81 3.21
N GLN A 71 21.70 6.68 2.79
CA GLN A 71 21.46 7.98 3.43
C GLN A 71 21.12 7.87 4.93
N LEU A 72 20.39 6.81 5.31
CA LEU A 72 19.95 6.59 6.70
C LEU A 72 20.85 5.61 7.48
N SER A 73 21.96 5.15 6.89
CA SER A 73 22.79 4.08 7.46
C SER A 73 23.38 4.39 8.84
N SER A 74 23.74 5.66 9.06
CA SER A 74 24.25 6.19 10.34
C SER A 74 23.15 6.53 11.35
N ARG A 75 21.88 6.45 10.96
CA ARG A 75 20.73 6.75 11.80
C ARG A 75 20.03 5.44 12.22
N ARG A 76 19.35 5.52 13.35
CA ARG A 76 18.48 4.46 13.89
C ARG A 76 17.16 5.06 14.31
N CYS A 77 16.11 4.24 14.32
CA CYS A 77 14.83 4.66 14.84
C CYS A 77 14.99 5.06 16.32
N PRO A 78 14.67 6.31 16.71
CA PRO A 78 14.86 6.76 18.09
C PRO A 78 13.92 6.05 19.06
N VAL A 79 12.81 5.49 18.56
CA VAL A 79 11.79 4.79 19.37
C VAL A 79 12.16 3.32 19.57
N THR A 80 12.66 2.64 18.54
CA THR A 80 12.86 1.18 18.57
C THR A 80 14.32 0.75 18.45
N GLY A 81 15.26 1.67 18.20
CA GLY A 81 16.65 1.37 17.86
C GLY A 81 16.86 0.69 16.51
N ALA A 82 15.79 0.44 15.74
CA ALA A 82 15.87 -0.33 14.49
C ALA A 82 16.65 0.40 13.38
N THR A 83 17.39 -0.39 12.59
CA THR A 83 17.96 0.06 11.31
C THR A 83 16.85 0.36 10.31
N TYR A 84 16.98 1.45 9.56
CA TYR A 84 16.03 1.83 8.51
C TYR A 84 16.26 1.05 7.22
N LEU A 85 15.18 0.66 6.54
CA LEU A 85 15.22 -0.14 5.30
C LEU A 85 16.05 -1.43 5.46
N SER A 86 15.87 -2.11 6.58
CA SER A 86 16.41 -3.44 6.82
C SER A 86 15.76 -4.48 5.89
N GLN A 87 16.33 -5.69 5.84
CA GLN A 87 15.70 -6.82 5.13
C GLN A 87 14.30 -7.14 5.67
N LEU A 88 14.07 -6.96 6.98
CA LEU A 88 12.73 -7.06 7.57
C LEU A 88 11.78 -5.98 7.04
N ASP A 89 12.25 -4.73 6.90
CA ASP A 89 11.41 -3.66 6.33
C ASP A 89 11.09 -3.94 4.84
N MET A 90 12.05 -4.50 4.09
CA MET A 90 11.80 -4.91 2.71
C MET A 90 10.81 -6.07 2.61
N ALA A 91 10.92 -7.06 3.49
CA ALA A 91 9.96 -8.17 3.60
C ALA A 91 8.56 -7.64 3.97
N VAL A 92 8.44 -6.78 4.97
CA VAL A 92 7.14 -6.19 5.35
C VAL A 92 6.57 -5.30 4.24
N ALA A 93 7.41 -4.63 3.43
CA ALA A 93 6.96 -3.95 2.23
C ALA A 93 6.39 -4.94 1.18
N GLN A 94 7.03 -6.10 0.98
CA GLN A 94 6.50 -7.17 0.14
C GLN A 94 5.19 -7.75 0.69
N PHE A 95 5.08 -7.95 2.01
CA PHE A 95 3.82 -8.32 2.68
C PHE A 95 2.72 -7.32 2.36
N ALA A 96 3.06 -6.03 2.35
CA ALA A 96 2.13 -4.97 2.00
C ALA A 96 1.69 -4.98 0.52
N PHE A 97 2.19 -5.87 -0.34
CA PHE A 97 1.67 -6.06 -1.69
C PHE A 97 0.97 -7.40 -1.87
N VAL A 98 1.53 -8.48 -1.31
CA VAL A 98 1.04 -9.85 -1.57
C VAL A 98 0.60 -10.60 -0.32
N GLY A 99 1.04 -10.21 0.89
CA GLY A 99 0.77 -10.97 2.11
C GLY A 99 -0.72 -11.13 2.42
N LEU A 100 -1.51 -10.05 2.30
CA LEU A 100 -2.97 -10.15 2.48
C LEU A 100 -3.67 -10.89 1.33
N VAL A 101 -3.09 -10.92 0.13
CA VAL A 101 -3.60 -11.73 -0.99
C VAL A 101 -3.44 -13.21 -0.68
N VAL A 102 -2.32 -13.59 -0.04
CA VAL A 102 -2.09 -14.96 0.42
C VAL A 102 -3.05 -15.33 1.55
N LEU A 103 -3.20 -14.45 2.55
CA LEU A 103 -4.03 -14.78 3.73
C LEU A 103 -5.53 -14.77 3.43
N TYR A 104 -5.99 -13.84 2.59
CA TYR A 104 -7.42 -13.57 2.38
C TYR A 104 -7.76 -13.32 0.90
N PRO A 105 -7.43 -14.22 -0.03
CA PRO A 105 -7.59 -13.98 -1.47
C PRO A 105 -9.03 -13.65 -1.84
N ARG A 106 -10.00 -14.41 -1.32
CA ARG A 106 -11.44 -14.21 -1.61
C ARG A 106 -11.96 -12.89 -1.08
N GLN A 107 -11.50 -12.46 0.09
CA GLN A 107 -11.83 -11.17 0.68
C GLN A 107 -11.16 -10.01 -0.06
N LEU A 108 -10.14 -10.28 -0.89
CA LEU A 108 -9.56 -9.32 -1.81
C LEU A 108 -10.05 -9.47 -3.25
N GLY A 109 -11.14 -10.22 -3.45
CA GLY A 109 -11.80 -10.36 -4.74
C GLY A 109 -11.11 -11.34 -5.70
N LEU A 110 -10.16 -12.15 -5.20
CA LEU A 110 -9.47 -13.19 -5.95
C LEU A 110 -10.15 -14.54 -5.67
N PHE A 111 -10.86 -15.04 -6.69
CA PHE A 111 -11.56 -16.33 -6.70
C PHE A 111 -10.85 -17.25 -7.68
N VAL A 112 -9.68 -17.74 -7.27
CA VAL A 112 -8.74 -18.51 -8.08
C VAL A 112 -8.30 -19.78 -7.35
N SER A 113 -7.65 -20.72 -8.04
CA SER A 113 -7.09 -21.92 -7.41
C SER A 113 -5.85 -21.61 -6.59
N GLU A 114 -5.39 -22.59 -5.82
CA GLU A 114 -4.11 -22.49 -5.12
C GLU A 114 -2.92 -22.39 -6.10
N SER A 115 -2.95 -23.17 -7.19
CA SER A 115 -1.92 -23.10 -8.24
C SER A 115 -1.81 -21.71 -8.87
N ASP A 116 -2.94 -21.01 -9.06
CA ASP A 116 -2.94 -19.63 -9.54
C ASP A 116 -2.30 -18.68 -8.52
N LEU A 117 -2.50 -18.92 -7.22
CA LEU A 117 -1.85 -18.15 -6.16
C LEU A 117 -0.34 -18.44 -6.12
N GLU A 118 0.10 -19.68 -6.34
CA GLU A 118 1.51 -20.04 -6.46
C GLU A 118 2.20 -19.30 -7.62
N CYS A 119 1.52 -19.10 -8.74
CA CYS A 119 2.03 -18.25 -9.83
C CYS A 119 2.24 -16.79 -9.36
N VAL A 120 1.29 -16.24 -8.60
CA VAL A 120 1.41 -14.89 -8.01
C VAL A 120 2.56 -14.83 -7.00
N LEU A 121 2.75 -15.88 -6.21
CA LEU A 121 3.85 -15.99 -5.25
C LEU A 121 5.21 -16.07 -5.94
N HIS A 122 5.33 -16.89 -6.98
CA HIS A 122 6.53 -16.99 -7.78
C HIS A 122 6.91 -15.63 -8.38
N PHE A 123 5.93 -14.90 -8.92
CA PHE A 123 6.13 -13.54 -9.40
C PHE A 123 6.65 -12.61 -8.29
N TRP A 124 6.00 -12.57 -7.12
CA TRP A 124 6.42 -11.71 -6.02
C TRP A 124 7.75 -12.12 -5.39
N ARG A 125 8.12 -13.39 -5.45
CA ARG A 125 9.44 -13.89 -5.08
C ARG A 125 10.51 -13.28 -5.98
N CYS A 126 10.31 -13.34 -7.30
CA CYS A 126 11.19 -12.73 -8.29
C CYS A 126 11.29 -11.20 -8.12
N VAL A 127 10.17 -10.54 -7.84
CA VAL A 127 10.15 -9.09 -7.52
C VAL A 127 10.98 -8.80 -6.27
N GLY A 128 10.80 -9.58 -5.19
CA GLY A 128 11.59 -9.45 -3.96
C GLY A 128 13.09 -9.59 -4.21
N TYR A 129 13.49 -10.64 -4.92
CA TYR A 129 14.88 -10.87 -5.34
C TYR A 129 15.45 -9.68 -6.14
N LYS A 130 14.72 -9.23 -7.17
CA LYS A 130 15.14 -8.10 -8.01
C LYS A 130 15.25 -6.80 -7.22
N LEU A 131 14.43 -6.60 -6.19
CA LEU A 131 14.50 -5.45 -5.29
C LEU A 131 15.62 -5.55 -4.23
N GLY A 132 16.30 -6.70 -4.13
CA GLY A 132 17.43 -6.91 -3.21
C GLY A 132 17.04 -7.53 -1.86
N VAL A 133 15.88 -8.17 -1.77
CA VAL A 133 15.56 -9.04 -0.63
C VAL A 133 16.39 -10.31 -0.76
N ALA A 134 17.15 -10.66 0.28
CA ALA A 134 17.87 -11.93 0.29
C ALA A 134 16.87 -13.09 0.32
N ASP A 135 17.17 -14.20 -0.35
CA ASP A 135 16.23 -15.31 -0.51
C ASP A 135 15.72 -15.86 0.84
N VAL A 136 16.59 -15.90 1.86
CA VAL A 136 16.25 -16.30 3.23
C VAL A 136 15.27 -15.37 3.96
N TYR A 137 15.09 -14.14 3.47
CA TYR A 137 14.15 -13.14 4.01
C TYR A 137 12.98 -12.84 3.07
N ASN A 138 12.94 -13.49 1.90
CA ASN A 138 11.87 -13.32 0.94
C ASN A 138 10.61 -14.02 1.45
N LEU A 139 9.49 -13.29 1.55
CA LEU A 139 8.27 -13.86 2.13
C LEU A 139 7.63 -14.92 1.24
N CYS A 140 7.81 -14.80 -0.08
CA CYS A 140 7.25 -15.72 -1.05
C CYS A 140 8.20 -16.89 -1.25
N SER A 141 7.83 -18.06 -0.75
CA SER A 141 8.57 -19.31 -0.92
C SER A 141 8.07 -20.10 -2.13
N ASP A 142 8.53 -21.36 -2.27
CA ASP A 142 8.12 -22.26 -3.36
C ASP A 142 6.70 -22.82 -3.22
N SER A 143 6.08 -22.76 -2.03
CA SER A 143 4.71 -23.27 -1.81
C SER A 143 3.77 -22.23 -1.21
N TYR A 144 2.50 -22.34 -1.56
CA TYR A 144 1.46 -21.49 -0.98
C TYR A 144 1.34 -21.67 0.53
N GLN A 145 1.38 -22.90 1.04
CA GLN A 145 1.18 -23.21 2.46
C GLN A 145 2.29 -22.65 3.34
N GLU A 146 3.54 -22.76 2.90
CA GLU A 146 4.66 -22.18 3.65
C GLU A 146 4.58 -20.64 3.63
N THR A 147 4.34 -20.05 2.46
CA THR A 147 4.16 -18.60 2.35
C THR A 147 2.99 -18.10 3.21
N PHE A 148 1.90 -18.85 3.28
CA PHE A 148 0.75 -18.54 4.14
C PHE A 148 1.15 -18.51 5.61
N ARG A 149 1.90 -19.51 6.09
CA ARG A 149 2.36 -19.57 7.49
C ARG A 149 3.25 -18.37 7.84
N VAL A 150 4.21 -18.05 6.97
CA VAL A 150 5.11 -16.90 7.17
C VAL A 150 4.32 -15.59 7.15
N CYS A 151 3.39 -15.42 6.20
CA CYS A 151 2.53 -14.23 6.14
C CYS A 151 1.66 -14.11 7.40
N LEU A 152 1.12 -15.21 7.91
CA LEU A 152 0.32 -15.20 9.13
C LEU A 152 1.18 -14.79 10.33
N GLU A 153 2.39 -15.31 10.43
CA GLU A 153 3.33 -14.91 11.48
C GLU A 153 3.69 -13.43 11.40
N VAL A 154 3.99 -12.91 10.21
CA VAL A 154 4.23 -11.47 9.98
C VAL A 154 3.00 -10.64 10.37
N GLN A 155 1.80 -11.10 10.03
CA GLN A 155 0.57 -10.44 10.44
C GLN A 155 0.45 -10.36 11.97
N GLU A 156 0.61 -11.49 12.66
CA GLU A 156 0.42 -11.57 14.11
C GLU A 156 1.52 -10.85 14.88
N LYS A 157 2.78 -10.97 14.45
CA LYS A 157 3.95 -10.47 15.20
C LYS A 157 4.41 -9.08 14.78
N VAL A 158 4.06 -8.61 13.58
CA VAL A 158 4.54 -7.32 13.05
C VAL A 158 3.41 -6.37 12.72
N ILE A 159 2.44 -6.80 11.91
CA ILE A 159 1.38 -5.90 11.41
C ILE A 159 0.39 -5.54 12.51
N LYS A 160 -0.18 -6.53 13.21
CA LYS A 160 -1.15 -6.28 14.27
C LYS A 160 -0.57 -5.41 15.40
N PRO A 161 0.62 -5.69 15.97
CA PRO A 161 1.17 -4.86 17.02
C PRO A 161 1.46 -3.44 16.54
N GLY A 162 1.89 -3.27 15.27
CA GLY A 162 2.11 -1.96 14.66
C GLY A 162 0.83 -1.15 14.42
N LEU A 163 -0.32 -1.81 14.27
CA LEU A 163 -1.63 -1.16 14.16
C LEU A 163 -2.24 -0.84 15.53
N VAL A 164 -2.06 -1.71 16.52
CA VAL A 164 -2.53 -1.49 17.90
C VAL A 164 -1.73 -0.38 18.57
N ASN A 165 -0.41 -0.39 18.43
CA ASN A 165 0.51 0.60 18.98
C ASN A 165 0.99 1.57 17.89
N ALA A 166 0.04 2.08 17.11
CA ALA A 166 0.32 2.91 15.94
C ALA A 166 0.89 4.29 16.32
N TRP A 167 1.92 4.73 15.60
CA TRP A 167 2.48 6.06 15.77
C TRP A 167 1.55 7.12 15.17
N ARG A 168 1.28 8.20 15.91
CA ARG A 168 0.31 9.24 15.50
C ARG A 168 0.63 9.85 14.13
N GLU A 169 1.90 10.16 13.86
CA GLU A 169 2.30 10.69 12.54
C GLU A 169 2.16 9.64 11.43
N GLY A 170 2.38 8.36 11.74
CA GLY A 170 2.20 7.28 10.79
C GLY A 170 0.73 7.07 10.45
N VAL A 171 -0.16 7.15 11.44
CA VAL A 171 -1.62 7.17 11.23
C VAL A 171 -2.06 8.37 10.38
N ALA A 172 -1.52 9.56 10.67
CA ALA A 172 -1.81 10.76 9.90
C ALA A 172 -1.38 10.59 8.43
N MET A 173 -0.16 10.13 8.18
CA MET A 173 0.32 9.84 6.83
C MET A 173 -0.55 8.76 6.15
N SER A 174 -0.90 7.67 6.84
CA SER A 174 -1.80 6.64 6.28
C SER A 174 -3.15 7.24 5.86
N ARG A 175 -3.73 8.14 6.65
CA ARG A 175 -4.96 8.86 6.29
C ARG A 175 -4.75 9.75 5.07
N ASP A 176 -3.65 10.50 5.02
CA ASP A 176 -3.34 11.38 3.89
C ASP A 176 -3.06 10.61 2.60
N ILE A 177 -2.45 9.43 2.68
CA ILE A 177 -2.27 8.51 1.55
C ILE A 177 -3.63 8.11 0.97
N ILE A 178 -4.57 7.70 1.83
CA ILE A 178 -5.92 7.34 1.37
C ILE A 178 -6.64 8.57 0.81
N GLY A 179 -6.50 9.73 1.44
CA GLY A 179 -7.06 11.00 0.95
C GLY A 179 -6.53 11.39 -0.44
N ALA A 180 -5.21 11.24 -0.65
CA ALA A 180 -4.56 11.52 -1.92
C ALA A 180 -4.99 10.53 -3.02
N VAL A 181 -5.11 9.23 -2.70
CA VAL A 181 -5.51 8.19 -3.68
C VAL A 181 -7.02 8.20 -3.95
N ARG A 182 -7.84 8.76 -3.05
CA ARG A 182 -9.30 8.88 -3.22
C ARG A 182 -9.71 9.58 -4.51
N VAL A 183 -8.90 10.48 -5.07
CA VAL A 183 -9.18 11.11 -6.37
C VAL A 183 -9.15 10.14 -7.53
N LEU A 184 -8.50 8.98 -7.35
CA LEU A 184 -8.53 7.85 -8.28
C LEU A 184 -9.70 6.94 -7.92
N VAL A 185 -9.76 6.48 -6.67
CA VAL A 185 -10.80 5.53 -6.22
C VAL A 185 -11.76 6.25 -5.29
N VAL A 186 -12.79 6.85 -5.90
CA VAL A 186 -13.69 7.83 -5.27
C VAL A 186 -14.48 7.33 -4.07
N PHE A 187 -14.58 6.01 -3.88
CA PHE A 187 -15.28 5.42 -2.75
C PHE A 187 -14.40 5.04 -1.57
N LEU A 188 -13.10 5.32 -1.62
CA LEU A 188 -12.21 5.07 -0.49
C LEU A 188 -12.34 6.16 0.58
N SER A 189 -12.39 5.70 1.84
CA SER A 189 -12.16 6.50 3.03
C SER A 189 -11.14 5.79 3.90
N TYR A 190 -10.41 6.54 4.74
CA TYR A 190 -9.46 5.92 5.66
C TYR A 190 -10.20 5.02 6.64
N GLU A 191 -11.24 5.53 7.30
CA GLU A 191 -12.01 4.82 8.31
C GLU A 191 -12.71 3.57 7.74
N GLY A 192 -13.34 3.68 6.56
CA GLY A 192 -13.99 2.54 5.93
C GLY A 192 -13.00 1.46 5.49
N MET A 193 -11.84 1.85 4.97
CA MET A 193 -10.78 0.91 4.59
C MET A 193 -10.14 0.24 5.81
N MET A 194 -9.89 0.99 6.90
CA MET A 194 -9.33 0.44 8.13
C MET A 194 -10.31 -0.46 8.85
N ALA A 195 -11.60 -0.12 8.91
CA ALA A 195 -12.64 -0.99 9.45
C ALA A 195 -12.74 -2.31 8.68
N TYR A 196 -12.67 -2.25 7.35
CA TYR A 196 -12.66 -3.44 6.50
C TYR A 196 -11.42 -4.31 6.74
N GLY A 197 -10.23 -3.70 6.77
CA GLY A 197 -8.97 -4.40 7.00
C GLY A 197 -8.90 -5.02 8.40
N ALA A 198 -9.26 -4.26 9.43
CA ALA A 198 -9.26 -4.71 10.83
C ALA A 198 -10.12 -5.97 11.02
N ARG A 199 -11.30 -6.02 10.38
CA ARG A 199 -12.18 -7.20 10.42
C ARG A 199 -11.49 -8.48 9.94
N HIS A 200 -10.72 -8.41 8.86
CA HIS A 200 -10.08 -9.60 8.27
C HIS A 200 -8.87 -10.08 9.05
N ILE A 201 -8.10 -9.14 9.58
CA ILE A 201 -6.98 -9.49 10.45
C ILE A 201 -7.44 -9.80 11.89
N GLY A 202 -8.73 -9.66 12.22
CA GLY A 202 -9.23 -9.96 13.57
C GLY A 202 -8.88 -8.90 14.62
N LEU A 203 -8.76 -7.64 14.22
CA LEU A 203 -8.70 -6.50 15.12
C LEU A 203 -10.05 -5.79 15.21
N GLN A 204 -10.31 -5.17 16.37
CA GLN A 204 -11.46 -4.28 16.54
C GLN A 204 -11.11 -2.87 16.09
N PHE A 205 -11.95 -2.28 15.23
CA PHE A 205 -11.81 -0.89 14.82
C PHE A 205 -12.76 -0.01 15.62
N ASN A 206 -12.24 0.61 16.69
CA ASN A 206 -13.06 1.31 17.69
C ASN A 206 -13.41 2.77 17.32
N THR A 207 -13.11 3.20 16.09
CA THR A 207 -13.49 4.55 15.63
C THR A 207 -14.89 4.53 15.04
N LYS A 208 -15.77 5.42 15.53
CA LYS A 208 -17.11 5.60 14.97
C LYS A 208 -17.01 6.04 13.51
N LEU A 209 -17.64 5.29 12.61
CA LEU A 209 -17.68 5.64 11.19
C LEU A 209 -18.61 6.83 10.98
N SER A 210 -18.16 7.80 10.20
CA SER A 210 -19.04 8.82 9.62
C SER A 210 -19.98 8.17 8.59
N LEU A 211 -21.03 8.88 8.17
CA LEU A 211 -21.94 8.40 7.12
C LEU A 211 -21.17 7.98 5.85
N TYR A 212 -20.20 8.80 5.43
CA TYR A 212 -19.35 8.49 4.29
C TYR A 212 -18.41 7.30 4.56
N GLY A 213 -17.85 7.20 5.77
CA GLY A 213 -17.00 6.08 6.16
C GLY A 213 -17.75 4.75 6.17
N TRP A 214 -19.00 4.75 6.64
CA TRP A 214 -19.89 3.60 6.62
C TRP A 214 -20.27 3.20 5.19
N TRP A 215 -20.65 4.17 4.35
CA TRP A 215 -20.94 3.92 2.93
C TRP A 215 -19.72 3.36 2.19
N SER A 216 -18.53 3.91 2.45
CA SER A 216 -17.25 3.43 1.92
C SER A 216 -16.97 1.98 2.35
N TYR A 217 -17.14 1.66 3.63
CA TYR A 217 -17.01 0.29 4.15
C TYR A 217 -17.98 -0.67 3.45
N CYS A 218 -19.26 -0.33 3.35
CA CYS A 218 -20.27 -1.18 2.70
C CYS A 218 -19.94 -1.40 1.23
N LEU A 219 -19.51 -0.36 0.50
CA LEU A 219 -19.15 -0.49 -0.91
C LEU A 219 -17.89 -1.32 -1.13
N ILE A 220 -16.87 -1.17 -0.28
CA ILE A 220 -15.68 -2.05 -0.28
C ILE A 220 -16.14 -3.49 -0.03
N TRP A 221 -16.95 -3.72 1.00
CA TRP A 221 -17.41 -5.05 1.36
C TRP A 221 -18.20 -5.71 0.23
N LEU A 222 -19.16 -5.00 -0.35
CA LEU A 222 -19.99 -5.46 -1.46
C LEU A 222 -19.13 -5.77 -2.69
N THR A 223 -18.21 -4.87 -3.03
CA THR A 223 -17.33 -5.03 -4.20
C THR A 223 -16.48 -6.29 -4.08
N PHE A 224 -15.72 -6.41 -2.99
CA PHE A 224 -14.73 -7.48 -2.86
C PHE A 224 -15.33 -8.83 -2.47
N ASN A 225 -16.36 -8.87 -1.61
CA ASN A 225 -16.93 -10.14 -1.15
C ASN A 225 -17.99 -10.71 -2.10
N LEU A 226 -18.66 -9.87 -2.90
CA LEU A 226 -19.76 -10.30 -3.76
C LEU A 226 -19.52 -9.98 -5.24
N LEU A 227 -19.39 -8.70 -5.62
CA LEU A 227 -19.40 -8.30 -7.04
C LEU A 227 -18.23 -8.91 -7.82
N LEU A 228 -17.02 -8.91 -7.26
CA LEU A 228 -15.84 -9.47 -7.92
C LEU A 228 -15.86 -11.00 -8.07
N ARG A 229 -16.88 -11.71 -7.57
CA ARG A 229 -17.11 -13.12 -7.92
C ARG A 229 -17.49 -13.27 -9.39
N TYR A 230 -18.28 -12.33 -9.89
CA TYR A 230 -18.85 -12.39 -11.23
C TYR A 230 -17.88 -11.85 -12.27
N ARG A 231 -17.63 -12.64 -13.32
CA ARG A 231 -16.67 -12.28 -14.38
C ARG A 231 -16.99 -10.93 -15.03
N ALA A 232 -18.26 -10.66 -15.32
CA ALA A 232 -18.68 -9.38 -15.91
C ALA A 232 -18.29 -8.18 -15.03
N PHE A 233 -18.56 -8.27 -13.72
CA PHE A 233 -18.17 -7.24 -12.76
C PHE A 233 -16.65 -7.11 -12.63
N ARG A 234 -15.89 -8.22 -12.64
CA ARG A 234 -14.41 -8.17 -12.67
C ARG A 234 -13.89 -7.42 -13.89
N THR A 235 -14.39 -7.75 -15.09
CA THR A 235 -13.99 -7.07 -16.32
C THR A 235 -14.32 -5.58 -16.26
N MET A 236 -15.54 -5.22 -15.86
CA MET A 236 -15.94 -3.83 -15.69
C MET A 236 -15.06 -3.10 -14.67
N PHE A 237 -14.82 -3.69 -13.50
CA PHE A 237 -14.01 -3.11 -12.44
C PHE A 237 -12.57 -2.87 -12.90
N ASN A 238 -11.97 -3.84 -13.59
CA ASN A 238 -10.63 -3.72 -14.16
C ASN A 238 -10.56 -2.60 -15.21
N CYS A 239 -11.54 -2.53 -16.13
CA CYS A 239 -11.63 -1.45 -17.12
C CYS A 239 -11.73 -0.06 -16.45
N LEU A 240 -12.56 0.08 -15.41
CA LEU A 240 -12.71 1.32 -14.66
C LEU A 240 -11.43 1.70 -13.90
N LEU A 241 -10.76 0.72 -13.30
CA LEU A 241 -9.50 0.92 -12.59
C LEU A 241 -8.41 1.38 -13.57
N GLU A 242 -8.27 0.73 -14.72
CA GLU A 242 -7.31 1.15 -15.76
C GLU A 242 -7.63 2.54 -16.30
N ALA A 243 -8.90 2.84 -16.60
CA ALA A 243 -9.32 4.17 -17.05
C ALA A 243 -8.98 5.25 -16.02
N THR A 244 -9.17 4.94 -14.75
CA THR A 244 -8.81 5.80 -13.61
C THR A 244 -7.31 6.04 -13.54
N ILE A 245 -6.47 4.99 -13.67
CA ILE A 245 -5.00 5.11 -13.66
C ILE A 245 -4.51 5.93 -14.86
N ARG A 246 -5.08 5.68 -16.05
CA ARG A 246 -4.80 6.45 -17.27
C ARG A 246 -5.18 7.92 -17.09
N ARG A 247 -6.35 8.21 -16.52
CA ARG A 247 -6.81 9.57 -16.20
C ARG A 247 -5.90 10.23 -15.19
N GLY A 248 -5.52 9.53 -14.12
CA GLY A 248 -4.59 10.01 -13.10
C GLY A 248 -3.23 10.40 -13.68
N THR A 249 -2.73 9.59 -14.62
CA THR A 249 -1.51 9.91 -15.35
C THR A 249 -1.68 11.15 -16.24
N LYS A 250 -2.69 11.16 -17.13
CA LYS A 250 -2.88 12.23 -18.12
C LYS A 250 -3.25 13.58 -17.49
N ARG A 251 -4.10 13.55 -16.45
CA ARG A 251 -4.60 14.74 -15.73
C ARG A 251 -3.89 14.95 -14.39
N GLY A 252 -2.70 14.39 -14.20
CA GLY A 252 -2.00 14.43 -12.92
C GLY A 252 -1.79 15.85 -12.37
N ARG A 253 -1.46 16.81 -13.22
CA ARG A 253 -1.31 18.24 -12.83
C ARG A 253 -2.62 18.83 -12.30
N TYR A 254 -3.74 18.56 -12.96
CA TYR A 254 -5.06 19.04 -12.55
C TYR A 254 -5.47 18.45 -11.20
N LEU A 255 -5.29 17.13 -11.04
CA LEU A 255 -5.63 16.43 -9.79
C LEU A 255 -4.74 16.88 -8.62
N GLN A 256 -3.46 17.17 -8.87
CA GLN A 256 -2.57 17.77 -7.87
C GLN A 256 -3.06 19.14 -7.42
N LYS A 257 -3.40 20.05 -8.35
CA LYS A 257 -3.99 21.35 -8.00
C LYS A 257 -5.28 21.23 -7.19
N GLN A 258 -6.14 20.27 -7.54
CA GLN A 258 -7.36 20.00 -6.78
C GLN A 258 -7.06 19.56 -5.34
N LEU A 259 -6.03 18.74 -5.14
CA LEU A 259 -5.56 18.33 -3.81
C LEU A 259 -4.92 19.49 -3.03
N GLU A 260 -4.18 20.37 -3.70
CA GLU A 260 -3.61 21.60 -3.12
C GLU A 260 -4.70 22.52 -2.58
N SER A 261 -5.78 22.76 -3.35
CA SER A 261 -6.93 23.57 -2.92
C SER A 261 -7.57 22.98 -1.67
N ARG A 262 -7.88 21.67 -1.69
CA ARG A 262 -8.50 20.97 -0.56
C ARG A 262 -7.66 21.01 0.71
N GLU A 263 -6.35 20.84 0.58
CA GLU A 263 -5.43 20.91 1.71
C GLU A 263 -5.38 22.34 2.30
N SER A 264 -5.38 23.35 1.42
CA SER A 264 -5.37 24.76 1.82
C SER A 264 -6.66 25.15 2.54
N GLU A 265 -7.82 24.77 1.99
CA GLU A 265 -9.15 24.99 2.59
C GLU A 265 -9.24 24.34 3.98
N ALA A 266 -8.76 23.10 4.14
CA ALA A 266 -8.77 22.40 5.42
C ALA A 266 -7.90 23.10 6.48
N LYS A 267 -6.72 23.60 6.08
CA LYS A 267 -5.83 24.37 6.98
C LYS A 267 -6.49 25.68 7.42
N VAL A 268 -7.07 26.45 6.48
CA VAL A 268 -7.78 27.70 6.79
C VAL A 268 -8.94 27.44 7.76
N MET A 269 -9.71 26.38 7.53
CA MET A 269 -10.83 26.01 8.39
C MET A 269 -10.35 25.64 9.81
N GLN A 270 -9.25 24.90 9.95
CA GLN A 270 -8.64 24.61 11.26
C GLN A 270 -8.20 25.89 12.00
N PHE A 271 -7.56 26.83 11.31
CA PHE A 271 -7.17 28.12 11.91
C PHE A 271 -8.40 28.95 12.33
N SER A 272 -9.48 28.92 11.55
CA SER A 272 -10.73 29.62 11.91
C SER A 272 -11.40 29.06 13.17
N TYR A 273 -11.23 27.78 13.48
CA TYR A 273 -11.77 27.15 14.68
C TYR A 273 -10.81 27.21 15.88
N ALA A 274 -9.51 27.38 15.66
CA ALA A 274 -8.52 27.54 16.73
C ALA A 274 -8.51 28.96 17.33
N ASN A 275 -9.06 29.95 16.63
CA ASN A 275 -9.20 31.35 17.07
C ASN A 275 -10.58 31.67 17.69
N ARG A 276 -11.23 30.72 18.35
CA ARG A 276 -12.45 30.94 19.15
C ARG A 276 -12.31 30.38 20.55
#